data_AF-A0A353DKQ3-F1
#
_entry.id   AF-A0A353DKQ3-F1
#
_cell.length_a   1.000
_cell.length_b   1.000
_cell.length_c   1.000
_cell.angle_alpha   90.00
_cell.angle_beta   90.00
_cell.angle_gamma   90.00
#
_symmetry.space_group_name_H-M   'P 1'
#
loop_
_entity.id
_entity.type
_entity.pdbx_description
1 polymer ?
#
loop_
_entity_poly.entity_id
_entity_poly.type
_entity_poly.pdbx_seq_one_letter_code
_entity_poly.pdbx_strand_id
1 'polypeptide(L)'
;MEKEASFNSKDIYRINLIGEVPFDSSFSAKDIESYLKNDAYFVNVKDKTTPLIDPKKYENDLSLKGEFVRGVYANTDLSEEDKKRIVALGLKALEGRELDL
;
A
#
# COMPACT_ATOMS: atom_id res chain seq x y z
N MET A 1 18.38 12.37 -10.12
CA MET A 1 17.93 12.89 -11.43
C MET A 1 16.58 12.24 -11.69
N GLU A 2 15.50 12.98 -11.50
CA GLU A 2 14.17 12.50 -11.86
C GLU A 2 14.12 12.36 -13.39
N LYS A 3 13.70 11.18 -13.87
CA LYS A 3 13.47 10.94 -15.29
C LYS A 3 11.98 11.06 -15.53
N GLU A 4 11.58 12.04 -16.32
CA GLU A 4 10.21 12.15 -16.79
C GLU A 4 9.98 11.20 -17.98
N ALA A 5 8.84 10.54 -17.97
CA ALA A 5 8.37 9.73 -19.09
C ALA A 5 7.25 10.52 -19.80
N SER A 6 7.34 10.63 -21.13
CA SER A 6 6.27 11.19 -21.95
C SER A 6 5.35 10.07 -22.42
N PHE A 7 4.04 10.28 -22.31
CA PHE A 7 3.02 9.34 -22.74
C PHE A 7 2.67 9.52 -24.22
N ASN A 8 2.36 8.41 -24.88
CA ASN A 8 1.92 8.38 -26.27
C ASN A 8 0.73 7.43 -26.43
N SER A 9 -0.34 7.95 -27.04
CA SER A 9 -1.59 7.22 -27.34
C SER A 9 -1.45 5.92 -28.15
N LYS A 10 -0.28 5.65 -28.75
CA LYS A 10 -0.01 4.42 -29.51
C LYS A 10 0.78 3.37 -28.74
N ASP A 11 1.27 3.72 -27.55
CA ASP A 11 2.17 2.87 -26.77
C ASP A 11 1.44 2.14 -25.63
N ILE A 12 2.06 1.04 -25.19
CA ILE A 12 1.60 0.19 -24.10
C ILE A 12 2.51 0.41 -22.89
N TYR A 13 1.93 0.78 -21.75
CA TYR A 13 2.69 1.07 -20.53
C TYR A 13 2.35 0.08 -19.40
N ARG A 14 3.40 -0.37 -18.71
CA ARG A 14 3.28 -0.96 -17.38
C ARG A 14 3.93 -0.03 -16.36
N ILE A 15 3.14 0.44 -15.41
CA ILE A 15 3.57 1.35 -14.36
C ILE A 15 3.63 0.56 -13.05
N ASN A 16 4.79 0.54 -12.39
CA ASN A 16 4.91 -0.05 -11.06
C ASN A 16 5.03 1.08 -10.05
N LEU A 17 4.05 1.20 -9.16
CA LEU A 17 4.13 2.09 -8.00
C LEU A 17 5.01 1.41 -6.96
N ILE A 18 6.06 2.09 -6.52
CA ILE A 18 7.05 1.57 -5.57
C ILE A 18 7.33 2.62 -4.50
N GLY A 19 7.85 2.18 -3.36
CA GLY A 19 8.16 3.04 -2.23
C GLY A 19 7.23 2.79 -1.03
N GLU A 20 7.49 3.51 0.04
CA GLU A 20 6.67 3.42 1.25
C GLU A 20 5.54 4.45 1.21
N VAL A 21 4.34 4.00 1.56
CA VAL A 21 3.13 4.85 1.62
C VAL A 21 2.45 4.68 2.97
N PRO A 22 1.86 5.75 3.56
CA PRO A 22 1.06 5.61 4.77
C PRO A 22 0.03 4.48 4.63
N PHE A 23 -0.14 3.66 5.66
CA PHE A 23 -1.06 2.52 5.60
C PHE A 23 -2.50 2.97 5.32
N ASP A 24 -2.85 4.21 5.64
CA ASP A 24 -4.16 4.83 5.47
C ASP A 24 -4.32 5.61 4.16
N SER A 25 -3.36 5.48 3.24
CA SER A 25 -3.44 6.09 1.91
C SER A 25 -4.66 5.59 1.14
N SER A 26 -5.32 6.51 0.43
CA SER A 26 -6.60 6.29 -0.24
C SER A 26 -6.50 6.19 -1.77
N PHE A 27 -5.33 5.87 -2.33
CA PHE A 27 -5.18 5.69 -3.77
C PHE A 27 -5.34 4.21 -4.15
N SER A 28 -5.83 3.96 -5.36
CA SER A 28 -5.81 2.62 -5.96
C SER A 28 -5.08 2.64 -7.31
N ALA A 29 -4.47 1.52 -7.67
CA ALA A 29 -3.88 1.33 -9.00
C ALA A 29 -4.92 1.52 -10.11
N LYS A 30 -6.18 1.14 -9.86
CA LYS A 30 -7.30 1.27 -10.81
C LYS A 30 -7.67 2.73 -11.08
N ASP A 31 -7.60 3.60 -10.06
CA ASP A 31 -7.86 5.02 -10.23
C ASP A 31 -6.80 5.65 -11.14
N ILE A 32 -5.54 5.26 -10.95
CA ILE A 32 -4.42 5.73 -11.77
C ILE A 32 -4.50 5.17 -13.20
N GLU A 33 -4.87 3.90 -13.37
CA GLU A 33 -5.17 3.33 -14.70
C GLU A 33 -6.28 4.11 -15.40
N SER A 34 -7.36 4.42 -14.67
CA SER A 34 -8.52 5.16 -15.20
C SER A 34 -8.17 6.59 -15.58
N TYR A 35 -7.28 7.22 -14.81
CA TYR A 35 -6.76 8.56 -15.09
C TYR A 35 -5.93 8.60 -16.38
N LEU A 36 -5.06 7.61 -16.59
CA LEU A 36 -4.13 7.57 -17.74
C LEU A 36 -4.69 6.90 -19.01
N LYS A 37 -5.92 6.37 -18.96
CA LYS A 37 -6.47 5.53 -20.03
C LYS A 37 -6.53 6.21 -21.41
N ASN A 38 -6.61 7.55 -21.44
CA ASN A 38 -6.71 8.31 -22.68
C ASN A 38 -5.35 8.77 -23.22
N ASP A 39 -4.28 8.62 -22.43
CA ASP A 39 -2.93 9.10 -22.76
C ASP A 39 -2.07 8.01 -23.42
N ALA A 40 -2.56 6.77 -23.45
CA ALA A 40 -1.87 5.60 -23.97
C ALA A 40 -2.84 4.64 -24.68
N TYR A 41 -2.29 3.75 -25.51
CA TYR A 41 -3.08 2.68 -26.11
C TYR A 41 -3.59 1.69 -25.05
N PHE A 42 -2.72 1.37 -24.08
CA PHE A 42 -3.05 0.55 -22.94
C PHE A 42 -2.15 0.89 -21.75
N VAL A 43 -2.73 0.91 -20.55
CA VAL A 43 -2.00 1.11 -19.30
C VAL A 43 -2.34 -0.01 -18.34
N ASN A 44 -1.32 -0.57 -17.69
CA ASN A 44 -1.46 -1.46 -16.56
C ASN A 44 -0.65 -0.92 -15.38
N VAL A 45 -1.32 -0.57 -14.29
CA VAL A 45 -0.69 -0.09 -13.06
C VAL A 45 -0.63 -1.25 -12.06
N LYS A 46 0.56 -1.50 -11.53
CA LYS A 46 0.80 -2.44 -10.44
C LYS A 46 1.18 -1.66 -9.20
N ASP A 47 0.36 -1.81 -8.16
CA ASP A 47 0.77 -1.39 -6.82
C ASP A 47 1.77 -2.41 -6.26
N LYS A 48 2.99 -1.94 -6.03
CA LYS A 48 4.06 -2.66 -5.34
C LYS A 48 4.63 -1.82 -4.21
N THR A 49 3.82 -0.91 -3.67
CA THR A 49 4.18 -0.10 -2.51
C THR A 49 4.20 -0.97 -1.25
N THR A 50 4.92 -0.49 -0.24
CA THR A 50 4.97 -1.11 1.08
C THR A 50 4.31 -0.18 2.09
N PRO A 51 3.41 -0.67 2.96
CA PRO A 51 2.82 0.17 4.00
C PRO A 51 3.90 0.69 4.97
N LEU A 52 3.88 2.00 5.20
CA LEU A 52 4.69 2.67 6.21
C LEU A 52 4.02 2.51 7.58
N ILE A 53 4.59 1.63 8.40
CA ILE A 53 4.13 1.35 9.76
C ILE A 53 5.31 1.46 10.71
N ASP A 54 5.12 2.23 11.76
CA ASP A 54 6.05 2.31 12.89
C ASP A 54 5.44 1.54 14.09
N PRO A 55 5.89 0.30 14.36
CA PRO A 55 5.34 -0.50 15.45
C PRO A 55 5.57 0.14 16.82
N LYS A 56 6.58 1.01 16.98
CA LYS A 56 6.88 1.66 18.27
C LYS A 56 5.73 2.54 18.76
N LYS A 57 4.91 3.06 17.85
CA LYS A 57 3.71 3.83 18.19
C LYS A 57 2.67 3.03 18.97
N TYR A 58 2.74 1.70 18.93
CA TYR A 58 1.77 0.78 19.52
C TYR A 58 2.33 0.01 20.72
N GLU A 59 3.59 0.21 21.09
CA GLU A 59 4.26 -0.56 22.15
C GLU A 59 3.54 -0.42 23.51
N ASN A 60 3.08 0.79 23.84
CA ASN A 60 2.38 1.08 25.10
C ASN A 60 0.86 1.33 24.91
N ASP A 61 0.31 1.05 23.73
CA ASP A 61 -1.11 1.23 23.46
C ASP A 61 -1.92 0.06 24.04
N LEU A 62 -2.68 0.30 25.11
CA LEU A 62 -3.49 -0.71 25.80
C LEU A 62 -4.83 -1.04 25.10
N SER A 63 -5.06 -0.50 23.89
CA SER A 63 -6.24 -0.81 23.09
C SER A 63 -6.12 -2.14 22.33
N LEU A 64 -7.24 -2.60 21.76
CA LEU A 64 -7.27 -3.74 20.84
C LEU A 64 -6.35 -3.53 19.63
N LYS A 65 -6.23 -2.28 19.14
CA LYS A 65 -5.30 -1.95 18.03
C LYS A 65 -3.86 -2.19 18.46
N GLY A 66 -3.48 -1.71 19.63
CA GLY A 66 -2.14 -1.91 20.19
C GLY A 66 -1.80 -3.38 20.38
N GLU A 67 -2.71 -4.17 20.95
CA GLU A 67 -2.51 -5.61 21.15
C GLU A 67 -2.36 -6.37 19.82
N PHE A 68 -3.18 -6.05 18.83
CA PHE A 68 -3.08 -6.62 17.49
C PHE A 68 -1.70 -6.36 16.86
N VAL A 69 -1.23 -5.09 16.88
CA VAL A 69 0.08 -4.74 16.31
C VAL A 69 1.21 -5.48 17.04
N ARG A 70 1.23 -5.47 18.38
CA ARG A 70 2.25 -6.17 19.15
C ARG A 70 2.25 -7.68 18.86
N GLY A 71 1.08 -8.30 18.80
CA GLY A 71 0.94 -9.73 18.50
C GLY A 71 1.51 -10.11 17.13
N VAL A 72 1.23 -9.29 16.09
CA VAL A 72 1.79 -9.52 14.75
C VAL A 72 3.32 -9.37 14.75
N TYR A 73 3.86 -8.35 15.42
CA TYR A 73 5.31 -8.10 15.43
C TYR A 73 6.10 -9.09 16.30
N ALA A 74 5.47 -9.67 17.32
CA ALA A 74 6.05 -10.73 18.16
C ALA A 74 6.16 -12.09 17.43
N ASN A 75 5.43 -12.29 16.33
CA ASN A 75 5.48 -13.53 15.56
C ASN A 75 6.77 -13.63 14.74
N THR A 76 7.59 -14.64 15.01
CA THR A 76 8.88 -14.88 14.34
C THR A 76 8.78 -15.59 13.01
N ASP A 77 7.63 -16.20 12.70
CA ASP A 77 7.39 -16.94 11.45
C ASP A 77 7.00 -16.01 10.29
N LEU A 78 6.69 -14.74 10.58
CA LEU A 78 6.33 -13.72 9.60
C LEU A 78 7.54 -12.89 9.19
N SER A 79 7.66 -12.63 7.89
CA SER A 79 8.62 -11.64 7.39
C SER A 79 8.23 -10.22 7.81
N GLU A 80 9.17 -9.29 7.84
CA GLU A 80 8.87 -7.88 8.15
C GLU A 80 7.92 -7.25 7.13
N GLU A 81 7.98 -7.69 5.87
CA GLU A 81 7.06 -7.24 4.82
C GLU A 81 5.63 -7.74 5.08
N ASP A 82 5.48 -9.02 5.46
CA ASP A 82 4.18 -9.60 5.80
C ASP A 82 3.61 -8.96 7.07
N LYS A 83 4.42 -8.71 8.09
CA LYS A 83 4.00 -7.99 9.31
C LYS A 83 3.44 -6.62 8.96
N LYS A 84 4.14 -5.84 8.13
CA LYS A 84 3.66 -4.53 7.66
C LYS A 84 2.33 -4.67 6.91
N ARG A 85 2.20 -5.63 5.99
CA ARG A 85 0.95 -5.84 5.24
C ARG A 85 -0.23 -6.24 6.14
N ILE A 86 -0.01 -7.21 7.03
CA ILE A 86 -1.02 -7.69 7.97
C ILE A 86 -1.47 -6.57 8.89
N VAL A 87 -0.53 -5.80 9.46
CA VAL A 87 -0.87 -4.67 10.33
C VAL A 87 -1.62 -3.58 9.56
N ALA A 88 -1.21 -3.26 8.33
CA ALA A 88 -1.92 -2.28 7.51
C ALA A 88 -3.38 -2.67 7.26
N LEU A 89 -3.62 -3.90 6.82
CA LEU A 89 -4.97 -4.43 6.58
C LEU A 89 -5.78 -4.47 7.87
N GLY A 90 -5.20 -5.00 8.96
CA GLY A 90 -5.91 -5.14 10.22
C GLY A 90 -6.29 -3.80 10.85
N LEU A 91 -5.41 -2.80 10.78
CA LEU A 91 -5.73 -1.45 11.25
C LEU A 91 -6.85 -0.80 10.42
N LYS A 92 -6.80 -0.93 9.08
CA LYS A 92 -7.91 -0.49 8.21
C LYS A 92 -9.23 -1.16 8.60
N ALA A 93 -9.21 -2.47 8.82
CA ALA A 93 -10.39 -3.24 9.20
C ALA A 93 -10.96 -2.80 10.56
N LEU A 94 -10.09 -2.60 11.56
CA LEU A 94 -10.47 -2.11 12.89
C LEU A 94 -11.04 -0.70 12.88
N GLU A 95 -10.77 0.08 11.83
CA GLU A 95 -11.30 1.43 11.63
C GLU A 95 -12.56 1.47 10.75
N GLY A 96 -13.07 0.30 10.36
CA GLY A 96 -14.25 0.19 9.50
C GLY A 96 -14.00 0.71 8.08
N ARG A 97 -12.74 0.74 7.63
CA ARG A 97 -12.37 1.20 6.28
C ARG A 97 -12.50 0.06 5.27
N GLU A 98 -12.80 0.43 4.03
CA GLU A 98 -12.87 -0.52 2.92
C GLU A 98 -11.50 -1.17 2.69
N LEU A 99 -11.51 -2.48 2.48
CA LEU A 99 -10.31 -3.29 2.26
C LEU A 99 -10.20 -3.59 0.78
N ASP A 100 -9.11 -3.13 0.17
CA ASP A 100 -8.75 -3.51 -1.19
C ASP A 100 -7.93 -4.82 -1.09
N LEU A 101 -8.59 -5.96 -1.26
CA LEU A 101 -8.04 -7.33 -1.15
C LEU A 101 -7.76 -7.94 -2.53
#